data_AF-A0A2A4W1B2-F1
#
_entry.id   AF-A0A2A4W1B2-F1
#
_cell.length_a   1.000
_cell.length_b   1.000
_cell.length_c   1.000
_cell.angle_alpha   90.00
_cell.angle_beta   90.00
_cell.angle_gamma   90.00
#
_symmetry.space_group_name_H-M   'P 1'
#
loop_
_entity.id
_entity.type
_entity.pdbx_description
1 polymer ?
#
loop_
_entity_poly.entity_id
_entity_poly.type
_entity_poly.pdbx_seq_one_letter_code
_entity_poly.pdbx_strand_id
1 'polypeptide(L)'
;MLLSKFFLLSITVLLTLSLQQAVAEKTQDPVPAEKLGKSEYCGLCHTEIYQQWNASSHHFSSFNNPIYRKVILSEVGTEDEKTLRFCAGCHDPLLAASNQLSPLDVDSWPANSGITCLSCHRMTNIGEKNGDYIINEPILHPFALADNPSLQKAHEFLLDLTPWL
;
A
#
# COMPACT_ATOMS: atom_id res chain seq x y z
N MET A 1 -8.18 39.08 41.07
CA MET A 1 -9.17 38.24 40.34
C MET A 1 -8.87 38.09 38.83
N LEU A 2 -8.13 38.99 38.16
CA LEU A 2 -7.78 38.82 36.74
C LEU A 2 -6.70 37.75 36.47
N LEU A 3 -5.67 37.64 37.32
CA LEU A 3 -4.54 36.71 37.11
C LEU A 3 -4.94 35.22 37.09
N SER A 4 -5.97 34.82 37.86
CA SER A 4 -6.48 33.43 37.87
C SER A 4 -7.19 33.05 36.58
N LYS A 5 -7.88 34.01 35.94
CA LYS A 5 -8.57 33.76 34.66
C LYS A 5 -7.58 33.58 33.51
N PHE A 6 -6.47 34.32 33.51
CA PHE A 6 -5.39 34.14 32.52
C PHE A 6 -4.67 32.78 32.67
N PHE A 7 -4.49 32.31 33.90
CA PHE A 7 -3.86 31.01 34.18
C PHE A 7 -4.76 29.83 33.75
N LEU A 8 -6.06 29.93 33.99
CA LEU A 8 -7.04 28.92 33.55
C LEU A 8 -7.19 28.88 32.03
N LEU A 9 -7.17 30.04 31.36
CA LEU A 9 -7.24 30.14 29.89
C LEU A 9 -6.00 29.58 29.20
N SER A 10 -4.82 29.78 29.78
CA SER A 10 -3.55 29.24 29.24
C SER A 10 -3.43 27.73 29.42
N ILE A 11 -3.92 27.18 30.54
CA ILE A 11 -4.01 25.73 30.75
C ILE A 11 -5.01 25.09 29.78
N THR A 12 -6.17 25.70 29.52
CA THR A 12 -7.12 25.16 28.54
C THR A 12 -6.57 25.21 27.12
N VAL A 13 -5.90 26.29 26.72
CA VAL A 13 -5.25 26.39 25.40
C VAL A 13 -4.15 25.33 25.24
N LEU A 14 -3.32 25.11 26.27
CA LEU A 14 -2.28 24.07 26.28
C LEU A 14 -2.85 22.65 26.26
N LEU A 15 -3.96 22.38 26.97
CA LEU A 15 -4.67 21.10 26.91
C LEU A 15 -5.32 20.87 25.53
N THR A 16 -5.88 21.90 24.90
CA THR A 16 -6.42 21.77 23.53
C THR A 16 -5.31 21.58 22.49
N LEU A 17 -4.16 22.22 22.65
CA LEU A 17 -3.02 22.03 21.73
C LEU A 17 -2.42 20.63 21.82
N SER A 18 -2.34 20.07 23.03
CA SER A 18 -1.85 18.70 23.26
C SER A 18 -2.85 17.63 22.83
N LEU A 19 -4.16 17.90 22.90
CA LEU A 19 -5.19 17.04 22.31
C LEU A 19 -5.17 17.07 20.78
N GLN A 20 -4.92 18.21 20.15
CA GLN A 20 -4.81 18.32 18.69
C GLN A 20 -3.61 17.55 18.12
N GLN A 21 -2.51 17.44 18.88
CA GLN A 21 -1.31 16.70 18.46
C GLN A 21 -1.46 15.17 18.59
N ALA A 22 -2.42 14.68 19.38
CA ALA A 22 -2.60 13.25 19.63
C ALA A 22 -3.40 12.50 18.54
N VAL A 23 -3.99 13.20 17.56
CA VAL A 23 -4.90 12.59 16.54
C VAL A 23 -4.45 12.87 15.10
N ALA A 24 -3.22 13.32 14.87
CA ALA A 24 -2.64 13.32 13.53
C ALA A 24 -1.88 12.01 13.29
N GLU A 25 -2.61 10.90 13.16
CA GLU A 25 -2.08 9.76 12.42
C GLU A 25 -1.80 10.27 11.00
N LYS A 26 -0.59 10.06 10.50
CA LYS A 26 -0.18 10.51 9.16
C LYS A 26 -0.96 9.69 8.13
N THR A 27 -2.21 10.06 7.85
CA THR A 27 -3.04 9.38 6.87
C THR A 27 -2.55 9.78 5.48
N GLN A 28 -1.80 8.88 4.85
CA GLN A 28 -1.44 9.00 3.45
C GLN A 28 -2.69 8.76 2.59
N ASP A 29 -2.87 9.54 1.52
CA ASP A 29 -3.92 9.28 0.54
C ASP A 29 -3.77 7.86 -0.06
N PRO A 30 -4.87 7.10 -0.24
CA PRO A 30 -4.80 5.78 -0.83
C PRO A 30 -4.20 5.81 -2.23
N VAL A 31 -3.31 4.87 -2.52
CA VAL A 31 -2.74 4.70 -3.86
C VAL A 31 -3.58 3.68 -4.64
N PRO A 32 -4.04 3.99 -5.87
CA PRO A 32 -4.81 3.04 -6.68
C PRO A 32 -4.08 1.71 -6.87
N ALA A 33 -4.80 0.60 -6.69
CA ALA A 33 -4.20 -0.73 -6.75
C ALA A 33 -3.57 -1.02 -8.13
N GLU A 34 -4.15 -0.50 -9.21
CA GLU A 34 -3.66 -0.66 -10.57
C GLU A 34 -2.28 -0.01 -10.78
N LYS A 35 -1.95 1.02 -9.99
CA LYS A 35 -0.65 1.69 -10.07
C LYS A 35 0.45 0.96 -9.32
N LEU A 36 0.11 0.18 -8.29
CA LEU A 36 1.09 -0.55 -7.46
C LEU A 36 1.15 -2.04 -7.76
N GLY A 37 0.05 -2.64 -8.22
CA GLY A 37 -0.11 -4.09 -8.22
C GLY A 37 0.40 -4.81 -9.46
N LYS A 38 0.61 -4.12 -10.59
CA LYS A 38 0.98 -4.73 -11.87
C LYS A 38 2.48 -5.08 -11.94
N SER A 39 2.92 -6.11 -11.23
CA SER A 39 4.32 -6.54 -11.21
C SER A 39 4.81 -7.08 -12.56
N GLU A 40 3.89 -7.60 -13.39
CA GLU A 40 4.15 -8.09 -14.75
C GLU A 40 4.76 -7.01 -15.64
N TYR A 41 4.34 -5.76 -15.44
CA TYR A 41 4.89 -4.59 -16.12
C TYR A 41 6.41 -4.49 -15.91
N CYS A 42 6.87 -4.70 -14.68
CA CYS A 42 8.30 -4.67 -14.35
C CYS A 42 9.05 -5.81 -15.05
N GLY A 43 8.39 -6.96 -15.26
CA GLY A 43 8.95 -8.14 -15.92
C GLY A 43 9.23 -7.98 -17.41
N LEU A 44 8.68 -6.96 -18.07
CA LEU A 44 8.98 -6.64 -19.47
C LEU A 44 10.46 -6.30 -19.67
N CYS A 45 11.06 -5.57 -18.72
CA CYS A 45 12.48 -5.17 -18.77
C CYS A 45 13.33 -5.89 -17.70
N HIS A 46 12.77 -6.23 -16.54
CA HIS A 46 13.46 -6.89 -15.43
C HIS A 46 13.09 -8.37 -15.33
N THR A 47 13.23 -9.08 -16.44
CA THR A 47 12.74 -10.45 -16.61
C THR A 47 13.26 -11.43 -15.54
N GLU A 48 14.57 -11.43 -15.27
CA GLU A 48 15.16 -12.36 -14.30
C GLU A 48 14.68 -12.10 -12.86
N ILE A 49 14.64 -10.85 -12.44
CA ILE A 49 14.18 -10.45 -11.11
C ILE A 49 12.68 -10.74 -10.97
N TYR A 50 11.90 -10.48 -12.00
CA TYR A 50 10.47 -10.80 -12.00
C TYR A 50 10.24 -12.32 -11.84
N GLN A 51 10.99 -13.16 -12.55
CA GLN A 51 10.87 -14.62 -12.40
C GLN A 51 11.22 -15.09 -10.99
N GLN A 52 12.26 -14.51 -10.37
CA GLN A 52 12.62 -14.79 -8.98
C GLN A 52 11.52 -14.36 -8.01
N TRP A 53 10.98 -13.15 -8.19
CA TRP A 53 9.86 -12.66 -7.39
C TRP A 53 8.63 -13.55 -7.53
N ASN A 54 8.27 -13.93 -8.76
CA ASN A 54 7.08 -14.74 -9.06
C ASN A 54 7.14 -16.13 -8.42
N ALA A 55 8.34 -16.65 -8.17
CA ALA A 55 8.55 -17.91 -7.45
C ALA A 55 8.75 -17.74 -5.93
N SER A 56 8.72 -16.51 -5.41
CA SER A 56 9.09 -16.19 -4.02
C SER A 56 7.92 -16.18 -3.05
N SER A 57 8.22 -16.31 -1.77
CA SER A 57 7.25 -16.12 -0.69
C SER A 57 6.64 -14.71 -0.65
N HIS A 58 7.31 -13.70 -1.22
CA HIS A 58 6.75 -12.34 -1.29
C HIS A 58 5.61 -12.26 -2.30
N HIS A 59 5.72 -12.93 -3.45
CA HIS A 59 4.59 -13.06 -4.37
C HIS A 59 3.45 -13.84 -3.71
N PHE A 60 3.76 -14.95 -3.02
CA PHE A 60 2.78 -15.78 -2.30
C PHE A 60 2.54 -15.35 -0.84
N SER A 61 2.53 -14.05 -0.57
CA SER A 61 2.34 -13.53 0.80
C SER A 61 0.87 -13.25 1.14
N SER A 62 0.00 -13.13 0.14
CA SER A 62 -1.39 -12.68 0.29
C SER A 62 -2.38 -13.86 0.13
N PHE A 63 -3.62 -13.63 -0.31
CA PHE A 63 -4.66 -14.66 -0.41
C PHE A 63 -4.41 -15.70 -1.50
N ASN A 64 -3.42 -15.46 -2.37
CA ASN A 64 -2.85 -16.45 -3.28
C ASN A 64 -2.06 -17.55 -2.55
N ASN A 65 -1.88 -17.43 -1.24
CA ASN A 65 -1.37 -18.47 -0.35
C ASN A 65 -2.51 -19.10 0.47
N PRO A 66 -2.76 -20.42 0.32
CA PRO A 66 -3.88 -21.09 0.98
C PRO A 66 -3.77 -21.10 2.51
N ILE A 67 -2.56 -21.02 3.06
CA ILE A 67 -2.34 -20.98 4.52
C ILE A 67 -2.76 -19.62 5.06
N TYR A 68 -2.29 -18.54 4.45
CA TYR A 68 -2.64 -17.18 4.85
C TYR A 68 -4.15 -16.94 4.72
N ARG A 69 -4.72 -17.28 3.56
CA ARG A 69 -6.16 -17.19 3.30
C ARG A 69 -6.97 -17.91 4.37
N LYS A 70 -6.57 -19.12 4.77
CA LYS A 70 -7.25 -19.88 5.82
C LYS A 70 -7.18 -19.17 7.17
N VAL A 71 -6.01 -18.71 7.59
CA VAL A 71 -5.81 -18.04 8.89
C VAL A 71 -6.66 -16.78 8.99
N ILE A 72 -6.67 -15.93 7.95
CA ILE A 72 -7.49 -14.72 7.96
C ILE A 72 -8.99 -15.08 8.05
N LEU A 73 -9.46 -16.02 7.23
CA LEU A 73 -10.87 -16.37 7.19
C LEU A 73 -11.36 -17.12 8.44
N SER A 74 -10.52 -17.91 9.11
CA SER A 74 -10.92 -18.69 10.28
C SER A 74 -10.69 -17.99 11.62
N GLU A 75 -9.62 -17.21 11.76
CA GLU A 75 -9.21 -16.64 13.05
C GLU A 75 -9.49 -15.14 13.17
N VAL A 76 -9.44 -14.39 12.06
CA VAL A 76 -9.62 -12.93 12.07
C VAL A 76 -11.04 -12.54 11.62
N GLY A 77 -11.52 -13.15 10.55
CA GLY A 77 -12.72 -12.71 9.84
C GLY A 77 -12.47 -11.48 8.96
N THR A 78 -13.47 -11.08 8.18
CA THR A 78 -13.37 -9.95 7.21
C THR A 78 -13.82 -8.61 7.76
N GLU A 79 -14.35 -8.59 8.99
CA GLU A 79 -14.95 -7.39 9.61
C GLU A 79 -14.00 -6.68 10.61
N ASP A 80 -12.96 -7.37 11.10
CA ASP A 80 -11.98 -6.79 12.03
C ASP A 80 -10.90 -6.01 11.28
N GLU A 81 -11.24 -4.79 10.87
CA GLU A 81 -10.36 -3.91 10.10
C GLU A 81 -9.00 -3.68 10.77
N LYS A 82 -8.96 -3.60 12.11
CA LYS A 82 -7.71 -3.34 12.82
C LYS A 82 -6.75 -4.53 12.72
N THR A 83 -7.26 -5.74 12.91
CA THR A 83 -6.46 -6.96 12.80
C THR A 83 -6.09 -7.24 11.34
N LEU A 84 -7.01 -7.00 10.39
CA LEU A 84 -6.70 -7.07 8.96
C LEU A 84 -5.58 -6.10 8.58
N ARG A 85 -5.62 -4.85 9.06
CA ARG A 85 -4.55 -3.86 8.83
C ARG A 85 -3.22 -4.28 9.44
N PHE A 86 -3.24 -4.92 10.61
CA PHE A 86 -2.03 -5.46 11.23
C PHE A 86 -1.37 -6.55 10.36
N CYS A 87 -2.15 -7.50 9.83
CA CYS A 87 -1.63 -8.54 8.94
C CYS A 87 -1.19 -7.96 7.59
N ALA A 88 -2.02 -7.08 7.00
CA ALA A 88 -1.78 -6.43 5.72
C ALA A 88 -0.54 -5.54 5.71
N GLY A 89 -0.14 -5.01 6.86
CA GLY A 89 1.11 -4.26 7.03
C GLY A 89 2.37 -5.04 6.68
N CYS A 90 2.31 -6.35 6.45
CA CYS A 90 3.41 -7.11 5.87
C CYS A 90 2.96 -8.01 4.72
N HIS A 91 1.78 -8.64 4.83
CA HIS A 91 1.30 -9.62 3.86
C HIS A 91 0.57 -9.00 2.67
N ASP A 92 -0.11 -7.87 2.86
CA ASP A 92 -0.95 -7.24 1.85
C ASP A 92 -0.69 -5.72 1.69
N PRO A 93 0.55 -5.27 1.44
CA PRO A 93 0.84 -3.84 1.33
C PRO A 93 0.01 -3.15 0.24
N LEU A 94 -0.35 -3.88 -0.82
CA LEU A 94 -1.23 -3.40 -1.88
C LEU A 94 -2.63 -3.08 -1.34
N LEU A 95 -3.28 -4.02 -0.65
CA LEU A 95 -4.61 -3.81 -0.05
C LEU A 95 -4.59 -2.69 1.00
N ALA A 96 -3.52 -2.64 1.81
CA ALA A 96 -3.35 -1.60 2.81
C ALA A 96 -3.19 -0.20 2.19
N ALA A 97 -2.36 -0.07 1.14
CA ALA A 97 -2.12 1.19 0.45
C ALA A 97 -3.30 1.64 -0.40
N SER A 98 -4.07 0.72 -0.98
CA SER A 98 -5.27 1.03 -1.77
C SER A 98 -6.55 1.14 -0.95
N ASN A 99 -6.46 0.97 0.37
CA ASN A 99 -7.58 1.00 1.31
C ASN A 99 -8.71 -0.01 0.96
N GLN A 100 -8.34 -1.25 0.64
CA GLN A 100 -9.27 -2.34 0.25
C GLN A 100 -9.34 -3.47 1.29
N LEU A 101 -9.13 -3.14 2.56
CA LEU A 101 -9.18 -4.10 3.67
C LEU A 101 -10.55 -4.21 4.34
N SER A 102 -11.46 -3.26 4.09
CA SER A 102 -12.80 -3.26 4.69
C SER A 102 -13.79 -2.48 3.80
N PRO A 103 -14.76 -3.14 3.15
CA PRO A 103 -14.93 -4.59 3.11
C PRO A 103 -13.80 -5.28 2.32
N LEU A 104 -13.32 -6.41 2.83
CA LEU A 104 -12.30 -7.23 2.17
C LEU A 104 -12.94 -8.20 1.16
N ASP A 105 -12.53 -8.10 -0.10
CA ASP A 105 -12.78 -9.12 -1.13
C ASP A 105 -11.53 -9.99 -1.33
N VAL A 106 -11.55 -11.20 -0.77
CA VAL A 106 -10.42 -12.14 -0.78
C VAL A 106 -10.15 -12.76 -2.15
N ASP A 107 -11.10 -12.69 -3.07
CA ASP A 107 -10.97 -13.23 -4.42
C ASP A 107 -10.62 -12.13 -5.45
N SER A 108 -10.51 -10.88 -5.00
CA SER A 108 -10.08 -9.75 -5.82
C SER A 108 -8.63 -9.92 -6.30
N TRP A 109 -8.31 -9.33 -7.46
CA TRP A 109 -6.93 -9.31 -7.98
C TRP A 109 -5.93 -8.68 -6.99
N PRO A 110 -6.23 -7.54 -6.32
CA PRO A 110 -5.32 -6.98 -5.33
C PRO A 110 -5.03 -7.93 -4.16
N ALA A 111 -6.05 -8.66 -3.68
CA ALA A 111 -5.90 -9.68 -2.63
C ALA A 111 -5.10 -10.92 -3.08
N ASN A 112 -4.79 -11.06 -4.37
CA ASN A 112 -4.03 -12.19 -4.89
C ASN A 112 -2.69 -11.76 -5.52
N SER A 113 -2.31 -10.49 -5.35
CA SER A 113 -1.10 -9.91 -5.93
C SER A 113 0.16 -10.05 -5.06
N GLY A 114 0.00 -10.39 -3.78
CA GLY A 114 1.10 -10.45 -2.82
C GLY A 114 1.75 -9.10 -2.54
N ILE A 115 3.00 -9.14 -2.09
CA ILE A 115 3.88 -7.98 -2.04
C ILE A 115 4.40 -7.76 -3.46
N THR A 116 3.95 -6.69 -4.10
CA THR A 116 4.31 -6.40 -5.49
C THR A 116 5.66 -5.70 -5.60
N CYS A 117 6.22 -5.60 -6.81
CA CYS A 117 7.45 -4.85 -7.05
C CYS A 117 7.34 -3.42 -6.49
N LEU A 118 6.26 -2.72 -6.81
CA LEU A 118 6.08 -1.32 -6.42
C LEU A 118 5.66 -1.16 -4.95
N SER A 119 5.06 -2.17 -4.31
CA SER A 119 4.89 -2.14 -2.85
C SER A 119 6.22 -2.00 -2.11
N CYS A 120 7.29 -2.65 -2.59
CA CYS A 120 8.64 -2.47 -2.03
C CYS A 120 9.36 -1.24 -2.59
N HIS A 121 9.37 -1.06 -3.91
CA HIS A 121 10.16 -0.01 -4.56
C HIS A 121 9.59 1.40 -4.43
N ARG A 122 8.36 1.54 -3.93
CA ARG A 122 7.75 2.83 -3.61
C ARG A 122 7.61 3.10 -2.12
N MET A 123 8.16 2.22 -1.29
CA MET A 123 8.35 2.47 0.13
C MET A 123 9.36 3.61 0.29
N THR A 124 8.94 4.75 0.85
CA THR A 124 9.83 5.92 1.01
C THR A 124 10.24 6.19 2.44
N ASN A 125 9.37 5.86 3.39
CA ASN A 125 9.65 5.98 4.82
C ASN A 125 9.32 4.68 5.52
N ILE A 126 10.15 4.32 6.51
CA ILE A 126 9.92 3.22 7.43
C ILE A 126 9.84 3.85 8.82
N GLY A 127 8.75 3.60 9.51
CA GLY A 127 8.52 4.04 10.88
C GLY A 127 9.03 3.03 11.91
N GLU A 128 8.64 3.23 13.17
CA GLU A 128 9.15 2.44 14.30
C GLU A 128 8.21 1.28 14.68
N LYS A 129 6.97 1.28 14.20
CA LYS A 129 5.96 0.28 14.52
C LYS A 129 5.91 -0.84 13.47
N ASN A 130 5.20 -1.92 13.79
CA ASN A 130 5.02 -3.03 12.86
C ASN A 130 4.22 -2.59 11.62
N GLY A 131 4.72 -2.89 10.42
CA GLY A 131 4.09 -2.48 9.16
C GLY A 131 3.96 -0.96 8.97
N ASP A 132 4.77 -0.18 9.69
CA ASP A 132 4.73 1.29 9.64
C ASP A 132 5.61 1.78 8.50
N TYR A 133 4.97 2.13 7.38
CA TYR A 133 5.67 2.64 6.22
C TYR A 133 4.76 3.49 5.33
N ILE A 134 5.39 4.20 4.39
CA ILE A 134 4.72 5.07 3.41
C ILE A 134 5.05 4.56 2.02
N ILE A 135 4.01 4.22 1.24
CA ILE A 135 4.15 3.76 -0.15
C ILE A 135 3.66 4.87 -1.07
N ASN A 136 4.56 5.62 -1.69
CA ASN A 136 4.16 6.73 -2.56
C ASN A 136 3.60 6.22 -3.88
N GLU A 137 2.65 6.97 -4.44
CA GLU A 137 2.20 6.70 -5.80
C GLU A 137 3.42 6.70 -6.77
N PRO A 138 3.55 5.67 -7.62
CA PRO A 138 4.58 5.63 -8.65
C PRO A 138 4.21 6.54 -9.82
N ILE A 139 5.21 7.20 -10.39
CA ILE A 139 5.11 7.73 -11.74
C ILE A 139 5.36 6.55 -12.67
N LEU A 140 4.39 6.25 -13.53
CA LEU A 140 4.49 5.17 -14.50
C LEU A 140 4.79 5.76 -15.87
N HIS A 141 5.53 4.99 -16.67
CA HIS A 141 5.80 5.35 -18.05
C HIS A 141 4.47 5.54 -18.82
N PRO A 142 4.40 6.46 -19.80
CA PRO A 142 3.22 6.64 -20.65
C PRO A 142 2.64 5.31 -21.13
N PHE A 143 1.31 5.20 -21.01
CA PHE A 143 0.51 4.04 -21.43
C PHE A 143 0.76 2.72 -20.69
N ALA A 144 1.56 2.70 -19.62
CA ALA A 144 1.83 1.51 -18.81
C ALA A 144 0.56 0.78 -18.32
N LEU A 145 -0.51 1.54 -18.06
CA LEU A 145 -1.80 1.01 -17.60
C LEU A 145 -2.87 0.98 -18.68
N ALA A 146 -2.54 1.24 -19.95
CA ALA A 146 -3.53 1.29 -21.01
C ALA A 146 -4.10 -0.10 -21.35
N ASP A 147 -5.41 -0.21 -21.48
CA ASP A 147 -6.08 -1.44 -21.94
C ASP A 147 -6.14 -1.54 -23.48
N ASN A 148 -5.93 -0.43 -24.18
CA ASN A 148 -5.98 -0.38 -25.64
C ASN A 148 -4.71 -1.04 -26.24
N PRO A 149 -4.83 -2.06 -27.12
CA PRO A 149 -3.67 -2.75 -27.68
C PRO A 149 -2.71 -1.86 -28.48
N SER A 150 -3.22 -0.84 -29.17
CA SER A 150 -2.38 0.11 -29.90
C SER A 150 -1.59 1.01 -28.96
N LEU A 151 -2.19 1.40 -27.82
CA LEU A 151 -1.48 2.16 -26.79
C LEU A 151 -0.44 1.30 -26.06
N GLN A 152 -0.70 0.00 -25.87
CA GLN A 152 0.33 -0.90 -25.33
C GLN A 152 1.49 -1.14 -26.29
N LYS A 153 1.23 -1.24 -27.60
CA LYS A 153 2.34 -1.25 -28.57
C LYS A 153 3.13 0.06 -28.56
N ALA A 154 2.45 1.18 -28.42
CA ALA A 154 3.12 2.47 -28.25
C ALA A 154 3.93 2.51 -26.94
N HIS A 155 3.40 1.93 -25.86
CA HIS A 155 4.10 1.77 -24.59
C HIS A 155 5.42 0.99 -24.76
N GLU A 156 5.35 -0.21 -25.32
CA GLU A 156 6.52 -1.08 -25.56
C GLU A 156 7.55 -0.37 -26.45
N PHE A 157 7.11 0.26 -27.53
CA PHE A 157 8.00 1.03 -28.41
C PHE A 157 8.70 2.19 -27.69
N LEU A 158 7.99 2.90 -26.80
CA LEU A 158 8.59 3.99 -26.04
C LEU A 158 9.57 3.47 -24.97
N LEU A 159 9.31 2.32 -24.34
CA LEU A 159 10.26 1.68 -23.43
C LEU A 159 11.59 1.38 -24.12
N ASP A 160 11.56 0.90 -25.37
CA ASP A 160 12.77 0.63 -26.16
C ASP A 160 13.57 1.91 -26.46
N LEU A 161 12.89 3.03 -26.68
CA LEU A 161 13.53 4.31 -27.01
C LEU A 161 14.02 5.06 -25.77
N THR A 162 13.24 5.02 -24.69
CA THR A 162 13.46 5.81 -23.47
C THR A 162 13.26 4.97 -22.22
N PRO A 163 14.14 3.99 -21.94
CA PRO A 163 13.99 3.08 -20.80
C PRO A 163 14.23 3.74 -19.42
N TRP A 164 14.63 5.01 -19.41
CA TRP A 164 14.92 5.81 -18.19
C TRP A 164 13.89 6.89 -17.88
N LEU A 165 12.78 6.93 -18.63
CA LEU A 165 11.62 7.81 -18.41
C LEU A 165 10.52 7.07 -17.64
#